data_AF-A0A814PPE8-F1
#
_entry.id   AF-A0A814PPE8-F1
#
_cell.length_a   1.000
_cell.length_b   1.000
_cell.length_c   1.000
_cell.angle_alpha   90.00
_cell.angle_beta   90.00
_cell.angle_gamma   90.00
#
_symmetry.space_group_name_H-M   'P 1'
#
loop_
_entity.id
_entity.type
_entity.pdbx_description
1 polymer ?
#
loop_
_entity_poly.entity_id
_entity_poly.type
_entity_poly.pdbx_seq_one_letter_code
_entity_poly.pdbx_strand_id
1 'polypeptide(L)'
;MLEVANILILIQIGIFIFFIILALIYSIPILLIRRFHNINNIFTANLCFATICCSICWLLNLILVYFYPNLLSYIKICVALNYLRTTCTLQVPLAIIQISVNRFCSVVYHTKFFFKTKQWAMICISTQWILGISISSIWPIIFHSTCEVPIWIEVYGFLLTVIIPSLSFTIINIMTFKYVHSSTNRVRSLSVVSRNNRHRHIKRRDLHLLRHMIVMFCIFVGGWSPIFVYSLIVFTTPNVIIIQILMILIQISAILGVMNLFFYNHELRKYLFEKILFVMKCFVIR
;
A
#
# COMPACT_ATOMS: atom_id res chain seq x y z
N MET A 1 20.90 -12.04 24.55
CA MET A 1 20.08 -10.99 23.89
C MET A 1 20.57 -10.66 22.49
N LEU A 2 21.89 -10.50 22.25
CA LEU A 2 22.44 -10.20 20.92
C LEU A 2 22.08 -11.26 19.86
N GLU A 3 22.14 -12.55 20.22
CA GLU A 3 21.81 -13.66 19.30
C GLU A 3 20.36 -13.63 18.83
N VAL A 4 19.42 -13.37 19.75
CA VAL A 4 17.99 -13.29 19.43
C VAL A 4 17.71 -12.12 18.48
N ALA A 5 18.33 -10.96 18.71
CA ALA A 5 18.19 -9.81 17.83
C ALA A 5 18.72 -10.11 16.42
N ASN A 6 19.87 -10.78 16.30
CA ASN A 6 20.46 -11.15 15.02
C ASN A 6 19.57 -12.13 14.23
N ILE A 7 18.98 -13.12 14.92
CA ILE A 7 18.03 -14.05 14.29
C ILE A 7 16.80 -13.30 13.76
N LEU A 8 16.24 -12.37 14.54
CA LEU A 8 15.10 -11.56 14.12
C LEU A 8 15.41 -10.70 12.88
N ILE A 9 16.61 -10.11 12.82
CA ILE A 9 17.06 -9.32 11.66
C ILE A 9 17.17 -10.19 10.41
N LEU A 10 17.76 -11.39 10.51
CA LEU A 10 17.86 -12.31 9.38
C LEU A 10 16.47 -12.75 8.87
N ILE A 11 15.54 -13.03 9.79
CA ILE A 11 14.15 -13.33 9.46
C ILE A 11 13.52 -12.16 8.70
N GLN A 12 13.70 -10.92 9.19
CA GLN A 12 13.17 -9.73 8.54
C GLN A 12 13.73 -9.51 7.12
N ILE A 13 15.03 -9.73 6.91
CA ILE A 13 15.65 -9.66 5.59
C ILE A 13 15.00 -10.68 4.65
N GLY A 14 14.87 -11.94 5.11
CA GLY A 14 14.23 -13.00 4.34
C GLY A 14 12.78 -12.65 3.96
N ILE A 15 12.01 -12.09 4.90
CA ILE A 15 10.63 -11.66 4.67
C ILE A 15 10.56 -10.54 3.64
N PHE A 16 11.42 -9.51 3.71
CA PHE A 16 11.44 -8.43 2.72
C PHE A 16 11.77 -8.94 1.32
N ILE A 17 12.77 -9.82 1.19
CA ILE A 17 13.16 -10.40 -0.10
C ILE A 17 12.00 -11.22 -0.68
N PHE A 18 11.40 -12.08 0.13
CA PHE A 18 10.24 -12.88 -0.27
C PHE A 18 9.07 -11.99 -0.73
N PHE A 19 8.80 -10.92 0.00
CA PHE A 19 7.76 -9.97 -0.33
C PHE A 19 8.01 -9.24 -1.66
N ILE A 20 9.25 -8.79 -1.90
CA ILE A 20 9.64 -8.15 -3.17
C ILE A 20 9.41 -9.13 -4.34
N ILE A 21 9.80 -10.40 -4.18
CA ILE A 21 9.58 -11.44 -5.19
C ILE A 21 8.08 -11.62 -5.47
N LEU A 22 7.25 -11.73 -4.42
CA LEU A 22 5.79 -11.87 -4.59
C LEU A 22 5.18 -10.67 -5.32
N ALA A 23 5.57 -9.45 -4.97
CA ALA A 23 5.07 -8.24 -5.61
C ALA A 23 5.54 -8.13 -7.08
N LEU A 24 6.74 -8.60 -7.41
CA LEU A 24 7.24 -8.68 -8.79
C LEU A 24 6.47 -9.71 -9.62
N ILE A 25 6.25 -10.91 -9.10
CA ILE A 25 5.44 -11.96 -9.75
C ILE A 25 4.05 -11.42 -10.13
N TYR A 26 3.47 -10.57 -9.28
CA TYR A 26 2.15 -9.99 -9.54
C TYR A 26 2.18 -8.81 -10.53
N SER A 27 3.18 -7.93 -10.42
CA SER A 27 3.27 -6.70 -11.23
C SER A 27 3.75 -6.96 -12.66
N ILE A 28 4.66 -7.91 -12.88
CA ILE A 28 5.24 -8.21 -14.20
C ILE A 28 4.16 -8.55 -15.25
N PRO A 29 3.21 -9.48 -15.00
CA PRO A 29 2.16 -9.78 -15.98
C PRO A 29 1.28 -8.57 -16.28
N ILE A 30 0.99 -7.73 -15.28
CA ILE A 30 0.19 -6.52 -15.48
C ILE A 30 0.93 -5.54 -16.40
N LEU A 31 2.24 -5.38 -16.23
CA LEU A 31 3.04 -4.46 -17.04
C LEU A 31 3.22 -4.99 -18.47
N LEU A 32 3.54 -6.27 -18.63
CA LEU A 32 3.95 -6.84 -19.92
C LEU A 32 2.77 -7.28 -20.80
N ILE A 33 1.63 -7.67 -20.22
CA ILE A 33 0.52 -8.27 -20.99
C ILE A 33 -0.59 -7.24 -21.18
N ARG A 34 -0.78 -6.81 -22.43
CA ARG A 34 -1.78 -5.81 -22.83
C ARG A 34 -3.20 -6.13 -22.36
N ARG A 35 -3.57 -7.41 -22.28
CA ARG A 35 -4.88 -7.86 -21.76
C ARG A 35 -5.13 -7.37 -20.33
N PHE A 36 -4.09 -7.24 -19.51
CA PHE A 36 -4.22 -6.82 -18.13
C PHE A 36 -4.11 -5.30 -17.94
N HIS A 37 -4.00 -4.49 -19.00
CA HIS A 37 -3.91 -3.02 -18.93
C HIS A 37 -5.27 -2.35 -18.68
N ASN A 38 -6.02 -2.86 -17.70
CA ASN A 38 -7.25 -2.26 -17.18
C ASN A 38 -6.92 -1.27 -16.06
N ILE A 39 -7.73 -0.23 -15.89
CA ILE A 39 -7.48 0.86 -14.92
C ILE A 39 -7.24 0.33 -13.51
N ASN A 40 -8.07 -0.60 -13.04
CA ASN A 40 -7.89 -1.21 -11.71
C ASN A 40 -6.55 -1.93 -11.58
N ASN A 41 -6.11 -2.62 -12.63
CA ASN A 41 -4.81 -3.31 -12.64
C ASN A 41 -3.66 -2.30 -12.68
N ILE A 42 -3.81 -1.17 -13.37
CA ILE A 42 -2.81 -0.08 -13.39
C ILE A 42 -2.61 0.48 -11.98
N PHE A 43 -3.69 0.79 -11.25
CA PHE A 43 -3.57 1.21 -9.84
C PHE A 43 -2.99 0.10 -8.97
N THR A 44 -3.34 -1.17 -9.23
CA THR A 44 -2.78 -2.29 -8.47
C THR A 44 -1.28 -2.45 -8.71
N ALA A 45 -0.83 -2.27 -9.96
CA ALA A 45 0.59 -2.26 -10.31
C ALA A 45 1.33 -1.09 -9.64
N ASN A 46 0.72 0.10 -9.58
CA ASN A 46 1.27 1.23 -8.84
C ASN A 46 1.37 0.96 -7.34
N LEU A 47 0.35 0.35 -6.72
CA LEU A 47 0.39 -0.06 -5.33
C LEU A 47 1.52 -1.09 -5.09
N CYS A 48 1.66 -2.09 -5.97
CA CYS A 48 2.75 -3.06 -5.90
C CYS A 48 4.13 -2.38 -6.04
N PHE A 49 4.26 -1.41 -6.95
CA PHE A 49 5.47 -0.64 -7.14
C PHE A 49 5.82 0.19 -5.90
N ALA A 50 4.85 0.91 -5.34
CA ALA A 50 5.02 1.64 -4.08
C ALA A 50 5.47 0.71 -2.94
N THR A 51 4.87 -0.48 -2.83
CA THR A 51 5.27 -1.46 -1.79
C THR A 51 6.66 -2.05 -2.03
N ILE A 52 7.06 -2.28 -3.29
CA ILE A 52 8.41 -2.73 -3.63
C ILE A 52 9.43 -1.65 -3.23
N CYS A 53 9.21 -0.40 -3.64
CA CYS A 53 10.09 0.71 -3.28
C CYS A 53 10.20 0.89 -1.75
N CYS A 54 9.07 0.79 -1.04
CA CYS A 54 9.03 0.83 0.41
C CYS A 54 9.88 -0.30 1.02
N SER A 55 9.71 -1.53 0.53
CA SER A 55 10.44 -2.70 1.05
C SER A 55 11.94 -2.62 0.78
N ILE A 56 12.34 -2.14 -0.41
CA ILE A 56 13.75 -1.91 -0.74
C ILE A 56 14.36 -0.86 0.19
N CYS A 57 13.66 0.25 0.43
CA CYS A 57 14.17 1.30 1.33
C CYS A 57 14.26 0.82 2.77
N TRP A 58 13.28 0.06 3.26
CA TRP A 58 13.34 -0.53 4.60
C TRP A 58 14.40 -1.61 4.73
N LEU A 59 14.60 -2.44 3.71
CA LEU A 59 15.68 -3.42 3.67
C LEU A 59 17.05 -2.75 3.67
N LEU A 60 17.24 -1.71 2.86
CA LEU A 60 18.47 -0.91 2.86
C LEU A 60 18.72 -0.28 4.23
N ASN A 61 17.69 0.31 4.84
CA ASN A 61 17.77 0.88 6.18
C ASN A 61 18.17 -0.17 7.22
N LEU A 62 17.54 -1.35 7.18
CA LEU A 62 17.88 -2.46 8.08
C LEU A 62 19.34 -2.90 7.91
N ILE A 63 19.81 -3.04 6.67
CA ILE A 63 21.20 -3.42 6.39
C ILE A 63 22.18 -2.36 6.92
N LEU A 64 21.93 -1.08 6.66
CA LEU A 64 22.81 0.00 7.08
C LEU A 64 22.85 0.18 8.60
N VAL A 65 21.71 0.12 9.27
CA VAL A 65 21.63 0.26 10.74
C VAL A 65 22.37 -0.86 11.46
N TYR A 66 22.25 -2.11 10.99
CA TYR A 66 22.79 -3.26 11.73
C TYR A 66 24.18 -3.69 11.28
N PHE A 67 24.49 -3.64 9.99
CA PHE A 67 25.78 -4.14 9.47
C PHE A 67 26.79 -3.01 9.21
N TYR A 68 26.32 -1.77 9.00
CA TYR A 68 27.19 -0.64 8.66
C TYR A 68 26.87 0.64 9.44
N PRO A 69 26.80 0.60 10.79
CA PRO A 69 26.40 1.75 11.60
C PRO A 69 27.31 2.98 11.39
N ASN A 70 28.60 2.76 11.08
CA ASN A 70 29.56 3.82 10.78
C ASN A 70 29.20 4.63 9.52
N LEU A 71 28.39 4.10 8.60
CA LEU A 71 27.92 4.89 7.45
C LEU A 71 26.82 5.88 7.84
N LEU A 72 26.09 5.61 8.93
CA LEU A 72 25.02 6.48 9.40
C LEU A 72 25.54 7.71 10.16
N SER A 73 26.80 7.71 10.59
CA SER A 73 27.43 8.91 11.17
C SER A 73 27.64 10.02 10.14
N TYR A 74 27.64 9.70 8.84
CA TYR A 74 27.64 10.71 7.79
C TYR A 74 26.23 11.30 7.67
N ILE A 75 26.08 12.56 8.11
CA ILE A 75 24.80 13.31 8.13
C ILE A 75 24.07 13.20 6.79
N LYS A 76 24.78 13.36 5.67
CA LYS A 76 24.18 13.27 4.32
C LYS A 76 23.53 11.92 4.04
N ILE A 77 24.17 10.82 4.45
CA ILE A 77 23.64 9.46 4.25
C ILE A 77 22.42 9.25 5.15
N CYS A 78 22.50 9.66 6.42
CA CYS A 78 21.37 9.58 7.35
C CYS A 78 20.14 10.35 6.85
N VAL A 79 20.32 11.60 6.42
CA VAL A 79 19.23 12.44 5.89
C VAL A 79 18.63 11.83 4.63
N ALA A 80 19.47 11.38 3.68
CA ALA A 80 19.01 10.75 2.46
C ALA A 80 18.22 9.46 2.74
N LEU A 81 18.69 8.63 3.67
CA LEU A 81 18.05 7.38 4.04
C LEU A 81 16.68 7.63 4.70
N ASN A 82 16.60 8.57 5.64
CA ASN A 82 15.34 8.95 6.28
C ASN A 82 14.35 9.56 5.29
N TYR A 83 14.83 10.45 4.41
CA TYR A 83 14.03 11.02 3.33
C TYR A 83 13.43 9.95 2.42
N LEU A 84 14.26 9.01 1.93
CA LEU A 84 13.83 7.91 1.06
C LEU A 84 12.85 6.98 1.77
N ARG A 85 13.15 6.62 3.04
CA ARG A 85 12.29 5.78 3.88
C ARG A 85 10.91 6.41 4.06
N THR A 86 10.84 7.68 4.44
CA THR A 86 9.57 8.39 4.62
C THR A 86 8.83 8.52 3.31
N THR A 87 9.52 8.91 2.23
CA THR A 87 8.91 9.05 0.89
C THR A 87 8.24 7.75 0.48
N CYS A 88 8.98 6.64 0.49
CA CYS A 88 8.45 5.35 0.02
C CYS A 88 7.38 4.78 0.95
N THR A 89 7.49 5.03 2.27
CA THR A 89 6.46 4.62 3.23
C THR A 89 5.14 5.34 2.99
N LEU A 90 5.17 6.65 2.67
CA LEU A 90 3.97 7.44 2.39
C LEU A 90 3.27 7.03 1.09
N GLN A 91 4.00 6.50 0.10
CA GLN A 91 3.38 6.12 -1.17
C GLN A 91 2.37 4.97 -1.02
N VAL A 92 2.55 4.06 -0.07
CA VAL A 92 1.64 2.92 0.14
C VAL A 92 0.22 3.38 0.54
N PRO A 93 0.03 4.13 1.64
CA PRO A 93 -1.30 4.62 2.02
C PRO A 93 -1.87 5.60 0.99
N LEU A 94 -1.04 6.47 0.40
CA LEU A 94 -1.50 7.40 -0.64
C LEU A 94 -2.05 6.66 -1.87
N ALA A 95 -1.42 5.57 -2.30
CA ALA A 95 -1.92 4.74 -3.39
C ALA A 95 -3.29 4.10 -3.06
N ILE A 96 -3.52 3.71 -1.80
CA ILE A 96 -4.84 3.18 -1.36
C ILE A 96 -5.92 4.27 -1.38
N ILE A 97 -5.60 5.48 -0.91
CA ILE A 97 -6.51 6.64 -0.97
C ILE A 97 -6.83 6.96 -2.43
N GLN A 98 -5.82 6.97 -3.30
CA GLN A 98 -5.96 7.25 -4.71
C GLN A 98 -6.90 6.26 -5.42
N ILE A 99 -6.84 4.97 -5.11
CA ILE A 99 -7.81 3.97 -5.59
C ILE A 99 -9.24 4.36 -5.15
N SER A 100 -9.40 4.81 -3.90
CA SER A 100 -10.68 5.26 -3.36
C SER A 100 -11.19 6.54 -4.05
N VAL A 101 -10.32 7.50 -4.31
CA VAL A 101 -10.65 8.74 -5.05
C VAL A 101 -11.09 8.39 -6.47
N ASN A 102 -10.33 7.57 -7.19
CA ASN A 102 -10.67 7.16 -8.55
C ASN A 102 -12.04 6.48 -8.61
N ARG A 103 -12.32 5.61 -7.63
CA ARG A 103 -13.61 4.95 -7.51
C ARG A 103 -14.73 5.95 -7.21
N PHE A 104 -14.53 6.85 -6.25
CA PHE A 104 -15.49 7.89 -5.92
C PHE A 104 -15.84 8.72 -7.16
N CYS A 105 -14.84 9.22 -7.89
CA CYS A 105 -15.05 9.98 -9.12
C CYS A 105 -15.79 9.17 -10.19
N SER A 106 -15.41 7.90 -10.39
CA SER A 106 -16.06 7.02 -11.37
C SER A 106 -17.53 6.72 -11.05
N VAL A 107 -17.89 6.66 -9.76
CA VAL A 107 -19.25 6.36 -9.29
C VAL A 107 -20.12 7.61 -9.28
N VAL A 108 -19.63 8.72 -8.70
CA VAL A 108 -20.39 9.97 -8.57
C VAL A 108 -20.57 10.64 -9.93
N TYR A 109 -19.49 10.74 -10.71
CA TYR A 109 -19.50 11.35 -12.03
C TYR A 109 -19.61 10.31 -13.14
N HIS A 110 -20.53 9.35 -12.98
CA HIS A 110 -20.69 8.21 -13.88
C HIS A 110 -20.93 8.59 -15.36
N THR A 111 -21.46 9.78 -15.63
CA THR A 111 -21.71 10.33 -16.97
C THR A 111 -20.46 10.91 -17.64
N LYS A 112 -19.43 11.26 -16.86
CA LYS A 112 -18.18 11.84 -17.38
C LYS A 112 -17.20 10.73 -17.73
N PHE A 113 -16.98 10.50 -19.02
CA PHE A 113 -16.07 9.45 -19.51
C PHE A 113 -14.63 9.65 -19.05
N PHE A 114 -14.20 10.91 -18.85
CA PHE A 114 -12.85 11.29 -18.41
C PHE A 114 -12.35 10.47 -17.20
N PHE A 115 -13.17 10.31 -16.16
CA PHE A 115 -12.78 9.58 -14.94
C PHE A 115 -12.61 8.06 -15.13
N LYS A 116 -12.99 7.53 -16.29
CA LYS A 116 -12.85 6.12 -16.67
C LYS A 116 -11.76 5.92 -17.73
N THR A 117 -10.89 6.92 -17.93
CA THR A 117 -9.78 6.84 -18.88
C THR A 117 -8.47 6.45 -18.19
N LYS A 118 -7.53 5.90 -18.95
CA LYS A 118 -6.17 5.64 -18.46
C LYS A 118 -5.41 6.93 -18.15
N GLN A 119 -5.70 8.00 -18.88
CA GLN A 119 -5.09 9.32 -18.66
C GLN A 119 -5.40 9.84 -17.26
N TRP A 120 -6.66 9.75 -16.81
CA TRP A 120 -7.04 10.09 -15.44
C TRP A 120 -6.28 9.26 -14.40
N ALA A 121 -6.16 7.94 -14.63
CA ALA A 121 -5.38 7.08 -13.74
C ALA A 121 -3.91 7.53 -13.64
N MET A 122 -3.27 7.86 -14.76
CA MET A 122 -1.90 8.38 -14.77
C MET A 122 -1.77 9.71 -14.03
N ILE A 123 -2.71 10.65 -14.22
CA ILE A 123 -2.73 11.92 -13.49
C ILE A 123 -2.79 11.65 -11.98
N CYS A 124 -3.69 10.77 -11.54
CA CYS A 124 -3.77 10.39 -10.13
C CYS A 124 -2.46 9.79 -9.60
N ILE A 125 -1.77 8.96 -10.41
CA ILE A 125 -0.51 8.32 -9.99
C ILE A 125 0.57 9.40 -9.84
N SER A 126 0.72 10.26 -10.85
CA SER A 126 1.69 11.35 -10.82
C SER A 126 1.46 12.27 -9.63
N THR A 127 0.21 12.66 -9.34
CA THR A 127 -0.09 13.53 -8.20
C THR A 127 0.21 12.86 -6.87
N GLN A 128 -0.08 11.56 -6.71
CA GLN A 128 0.27 10.80 -5.52
C GLN A 128 1.80 10.81 -5.26
N TRP A 129 2.60 10.52 -6.30
CA TRP A 129 4.06 10.49 -6.16
C TRP A 129 4.63 11.86 -5.83
N ILE A 130 4.20 12.91 -6.53
CA ILE A 130 4.59 14.30 -6.26
C ILE A 130 4.25 14.68 -4.82
N LEU A 131 3.03 14.37 -4.36
CA LEU A 131 2.63 14.67 -2.98
C LEU A 131 3.52 13.98 -1.94
N GLY A 132 3.81 12.68 -2.11
CA GLY A 132 4.69 11.98 -1.17
C GLY A 132 6.12 12.52 -1.15
N ILE A 133 6.65 12.93 -2.30
CA ILE A 133 7.98 13.57 -2.43
C ILE A 133 7.99 14.93 -1.73
N SER A 134 6.99 15.78 -2.01
CA SER A 134 6.88 17.13 -1.44
C SER A 134 6.65 17.11 0.08
N ILE A 135 5.87 16.16 0.59
CA ILE A 135 5.66 16.02 2.04
C ILE A 135 6.96 15.58 2.72
N SER A 136 7.73 14.69 2.09
CA SER A 136 8.96 14.16 2.68
C SER A 136 10.14 15.14 2.63
N SER A 137 10.07 16.20 1.83
CA SER A 137 11.15 17.20 1.72
C SER A 137 11.39 17.99 3.01
N ILE A 138 10.54 17.82 4.02
CA ILE A 138 10.75 18.38 5.36
C ILE A 138 12.04 17.85 6.03
N TRP A 139 12.46 16.62 5.72
CA TRP A 139 13.67 16.01 6.28
C TRP A 139 14.97 16.78 5.97
N PRO A 140 15.35 17.01 4.69
CA PRO A 140 16.57 17.74 4.38
C PRO A 140 16.57 19.20 4.87
N ILE A 141 15.40 19.80 5.11
CA ILE A 141 15.27 21.20 5.60
C ILE A 141 15.58 21.30 7.10
N ILE A 142 15.32 20.24 7.85
CA ILE A 142 15.35 20.28 9.32
C ILE A 142 16.63 19.68 9.88
N PHE A 143 17.11 18.62 9.24
CA PHE A 143 18.28 17.88 9.70
C PHE A 143 19.53 18.36 8.97
N HIS A 144 19.95 19.58 9.28
CA HIS A 144 21.19 20.15 8.73
C HIS A 144 22.44 19.80 9.55
N SER A 145 22.30 19.50 10.84
CA SER A 145 23.44 19.40 11.77
C SER A 145 23.53 18.09 12.56
N THR A 146 22.44 17.37 12.79
CA THR A 146 22.43 16.09 13.54
C THR A 146 21.53 15.05 12.88
N CYS A 147 21.76 13.77 13.17
CA CYS A 147 20.95 12.62 12.72
C CYS A 147 19.92 12.19 13.79
N GLU A 148 19.80 12.95 14.88
CA GLU A 148 18.91 12.61 15.99
C GLU A 148 17.47 13.00 15.67
N VAL A 149 16.58 12.01 15.60
CA VAL A 149 15.16 12.21 15.27
C VAL A 149 14.42 12.83 16.46
N PRO A 150 13.93 14.08 16.36
CA PRO A 150 13.15 14.69 17.42
C PRO A 150 11.75 14.07 17.48
N ILE A 151 11.15 14.03 18.67
CA ILE A 151 9.85 13.38 18.89
C ILE A 151 8.73 13.88 17.98
N TRP A 152 8.75 15.17 17.62
CA TRP A 152 7.71 15.75 16.78
C TRP A 152 7.75 15.17 15.35
N ILE A 153 8.90 14.69 14.87
CA ILE A 153 9.01 13.99 13.57
C ILE A 153 8.32 12.63 13.63
N GLU A 154 8.40 11.92 14.76
CA GLU A 154 7.66 10.67 14.97
C GLU A 154 6.15 10.92 14.98
N VAL A 155 5.70 11.99 15.65
CA VAL A 155 4.29 12.45 15.61
C VAL A 155 3.87 12.78 14.19
N TYR A 156 4.69 13.53 13.46
CA TYR A 156 4.46 13.90 12.06
C TYR A 156 4.35 12.66 11.15
N GLY A 157 5.26 11.69 11.34
CA GLY A 157 5.23 10.41 10.65
C GLY A 157 3.94 9.65 10.91
N PHE A 158 3.51 9.55 12.16
CA PHE A 158 2.25 8.88 12.54
C PHE A 158 1.02 9.56 11.92
N LEU A 159 0.96 10.90 11.97
CA LEU A 159 -0.14 11.67 11.39
C LEU A 159 -0.27 11.43 9.89
N LEU A 160 0.84 11.47 9.15
CA LEU A 160 0.83 11.35 7.70
C LEU A 160 0.67 9.93 7.18
N THR A 161 1.22 8.94 7.88
CA THR A 161 1.18 7.54 7.42
C THR A 161 -0.07 6.81 7.87
N VAL A 162 -0.63 7.16 9.03
CA VAL A 162 -1.77 6.45 9.63
C VAL A 162 -3.00 7.34 9.72
N ILE A 163 -2.95 8.46 10.44
CA ILE A 163 -4.16 9.23 10.80
C ILE A 163 -4.82 9.87 9.57
N ILE A 164 -4.09 10.69 8.82
CA ILE A 164 -4.62 11.40 7.65
C ILE A 164 -5.10 10.43 6.57
N PRO A 165 -4.35 9.37 6.21
CA PRO A 165 -4.84 8.33 5.31
C PRO A 165 -6.11 7.64 5.80
N SER A 166 -6.20 7.34 7.10
CA SER A 166 -7.39 6.70 7.69
C SER A 166 -8.62 7.56 7.60
N LEU A 167 -8.50 8.84 7.95
CA LEU A 167 -9.61 9.77 7.86
C LEU A 167 -10.03 9.97 6.40
N SER A 168 -9.08 10.21 5.51
CA SER A 168 -9.34 10.44 4.09
C SER A 168 -9.99 9.23 3.42
N PHE A 169 -9.44 8.02 3.64
CA PHE A 169 -10.00 6.77 3.15
C PHE A 169 -11.43 6.56 3.67
N THR A 170 -11.66 6.77 4.97
CA THR A 170 -12.97 6.58 5.59
C THR A 170 -14.00 7.56 5.04
N ILE A 171 -13.66 8.85 4.96
CA ILE A 171 -14.53 9.91 4.44
C ILE A 171 -14.93 9.59 2.99
N ILE A 172 -13.96 9.29 2.12
CA ILE A 172 -14.23 9.01 0.70
C ILE A 172 -15.11 7.77 0.53
N ASN A 173 -14.88 6.71 1.31
CA ASN A 173 -15.68 5.50 1.22
C ASN A 173 -17.09 5.69 1.78
N ILE A 174 -17.27 6.47 2.86
CA ILE A 174 -18.59 6.86 3.37
C ILE A 174 -19.35 7.67 2.32
N MET A 175 -18.70 8.65 1.69
CA MET A 175 -19.31 9.46 0.62
C MET A 175 -19.72 8.59 -0.56
N THR A 176 -18.85 7.68 -1.00
CA THR A 176 -19.14 6.72 -2.08
C THR A 176 -20.33 5.85 -1.72
N PHE A 177 -20.37 5.31 -0.50
CA PHE A 177 -21.47 4.47 -0.02
C PHE A 177 -22.81 5.23 0.04
N LYS A 178 -22.81 6.43 0.64
CA LYS A 178 -24.00 7.29 0.71
C LYS A 178 -24.55 7.60 -0.68
N TYR A 179 -23.68 7.93 -1.63
CA TYR A 179 -24.09 8.20 -3.01
C TYR A 179 -24.70 6.96 -3.68
N VAL A 180 -24.05 5.80 -3.59
CA VAL A 180 -24.58 4.54 -4.17
C VAL A 180 -25.92 4.17 -3.54
N HIS A 181 -26.06 4.33 -2.22
CA HIS A 181 -27.31 4.03 -1.52
C HIS A 181 -28.45 4.95 -1.96
N SER A 182 -28.22 6.27 -1.99
CA SER A 182 -29.19 7.27 -2.46
C SER A 182 -29.61 7.02 -3.91
N SER A 183 -28.63 6.80 -4.81
CA SER A 183 -28.89 6.50 -6.22
C SER A 183 -29.71 5.21 -6.38
N THR A 184 -29.39 4.16 -5.62
CA THR A 184 -30.15 2.89 -5.67
C THR A 184 -31.59 3.08 -5.21
N ASN A 185 -31.83 3.85 -4.15
CA ASN A 185 -33.18 4.08 -3.64
C ASN A 185 -34.04 4.88 -4.64
N ARG A 186 -33.45 5.89 -5.30
CA ARG A 186 -34.12 6.67 -6.37
C ARG A 186 -34.49 5.80 -7.57
N VAL A 187 -33.62 4.87 -7.97
CA VAL A 187 -33.94 3.96 -9.09
C VAL A 187 -34.97 2.91 -8.67
N ARG A 188 -34.93 2.43 -7.42
CA ARG A 188 -35.90 1.45 -6.90
C ARG A 188 -37.32 1.99 -6.84
N SER A 189 -37.50 3.29 -6.58
CA SER A 189 -38.82 3.93 -6.64
C SER A 189 -39.36 4.07 -8.07
N LEU A 190 -38.48 4.09 -9.08
CA LEU A 190 -38.84 4.16 -10.51
C LEU A 190 -38.97 2.76 -11.16
N SER A 191 -38.30 1.74 -10.61
CA SER A 191 -38.16 0.42 -11.24
C SER A 191 -39.14 -0.66 -10.75
N VAL A 192 -40.22 -0.29 -10.05
CA VAL A 192 -41.29 -1.25 -9.68
C VAL A 192 -41.92 -1.90 -10.93
N VAL A 193 -41.72 -1.31 -12.12
CA VAL A 193 -42.33 -1.75 -13.38
C VAL A 193 -41.36 -2.47 -14.34
N SER A 194 -40.03 -2.50 -14.13
CA SER A 194 -39.09 -3.03 -15.14
C SER A 194 -37.94 -3.93 -14.60
N ARG A 195 -38.01 -5.22 -14.99
CA ARG A 195 -37.03 -6.33 -14.94
C ARG A 195 -35.80 -6.19 -14.01
N ASN A 196 -35.94 -6.83 -12.85
CA ASN A 196 -35.12 -6.78 -11.64
C ASN A 196 -33.71 -7.44 -11.65
N ASN A 197 -33.18 -7.97 -12.76
CA ASN A 197 -31.94 -8.79 -12.68
C ASN A 197 -30.62 -8.03 -12.88
N ARG A 198 -30.57 -6.97 -13.71
CA ARG A 198 -29.31 -6.25 -13.98
C ARG A 198 -28.86 -5.33 -12.83
N HIS A 199 -29.79 -4.65 -12.16
CA HIS A 199 -29.44 -3.76 -11.03
C HIS A 199 -28.92 -4.52 -9.81
N ARG A 200 -29.41 -5.74 -9.55
CA ARG A 200 -28.96 -6.58 -8.44
C ARG A 200 -27.50 -7.02 -8.59
N HIS A 201 -27.03 -7.22 -9.83
CA HIS A 201 -25.66 -7.63 -10.13
C HIS A 201 -24.64 -6.50 -9.95
N ILE A 202 -24.97 -5.27 -10.39
CA ILE A 202 -24.08 -4.09 -10.24
C ILE A 202 -23.84 -3.79 -8.75
N LYS A 203 -24.90 -3.81 -7.93
CA LYS A 203 -24.81 -3.54 -6.49
C LYS A 203 -23.93 -4.55 -5.74
N ARG A 204 -23.93 -5.83 -6.14
CA ARG A 204 -23.09 -6.87 -5.53
C ARG A 204 -21.60 -6.69 -5.82
N ARG A 205 -21.24 -6.37 -7.06
CA ARG A 205 -19.84 -6.16 -7.47
C ARG A 205 -19.21 -4.98 -6.72
N ASP A 206 -19.93 -3.86 -6.64
CA ASP A 206 -19.41 -2.66 -5.98
C ASP A 206 -19.29 -2.85 -4.46
N LEU A 207 -20.22 -3.59 -3.84
CA LEU A 207 -20.14 -3.91 -2.42
C LEU A 207 -18.97 -4.88 -2.12
N HIS A 208 -18.72 -5.84 -3.02
CA HIS A 208 -17.56 -6.74 -2.92
C HIS A 208 -16.23 -5.97 -3.03
N LEU A 209 -16.13 -5.02 -3.98
CA LEU A 209 -14.98 -4.10 -4.09
C LEU A 209 -14.78 -3.26 -2.82
N LEU A 210 -15.86 -2.74 -2.23
CA LEU A 210 -15.79 -1.95 -0.99
C LEU A 210 -15.26 -2.76 0.19
N ARG A 211 -15.80 -3.97 0.37
CA ARG A 211 -15.34 -4.87 1.43
C ARG A 211 -13.86 -5.18 1.29
N HIS A 212 -13.41 -5.48 0.07
CA HIS A 212 -11.99 -5.76 -0.20
C HIS A 212 -11.09 -4.57 0.13
N MET A 213 -11.46 -3.36 -0.29
CA MET A 213 -10.70 -2.15 0.01
C MET A 213 -10.64 -1.85 1.50
N ILE A 214 -11.74 -2.03 2.23
CA ILE A 214 -11.76 -1.85 3.69
C ILE A 214 -10.84 -2.87 4.36
N VAL A 215 -10.87 -4.14 3.94
CA VAL A 215 -9.97 -5.17 4.49
C VAL A 215 -8.50 -4.82 4.23
N MET A 216 -8.15 -4.42 3.00
CA MET A 216 -6.80 -3.94 2.66
C MET A 216 -6.36 -2.80 3.58
N PHE A 217 -7.26 -1.84 3.81
CA PHE A 217 -6.97 -0.68 4.64
C PHE A 217 -6.82 -1.04 6.12
N CYS A 218 -7.67 -1.93 6.65
CA CYS A 218 -7.56 -2.42 8.02
C CYS A 218 -6.26 -3.21 8.26
N ILE A 219 -5.86 -4.05 7.30
CA ILE A 219 -4.57 -4.77 7.36
C ILE A 219 -3.42 -3.76 7.45
N PHE A 220 -3.44 -2.71 6.62
CA PHE A 220 -2.43 -1.66 6.65
C PHE A 220 -2.41 -0.92 8.01
N VAL A 221 -3.54 -0.39 8.48
CA VAL A 221 -3.60 0.35 9.76
C VAL A 221 -3.20 -0.53 10.94
N GLY A 222 -3.69 -1.79 10.98
CA GLY A 222 -3.36 -2.74 12.04
C GLY A 222 -1.88 -3.12 12.07
N GLY A 223 -1.22 -3.16 10.91
CA GLY A 223 0.21 -3.42 10.81
C GLY A 223 1.09 -2.24 11.19
N TRP A 224 0.73 -1.03 10.72
CA TRP A 224 1.58 0.16 10.85
C TRP A 224 1.33 0.98 12.11
N SER A 225 0.10 1.03 12.63
CA SER A 225 -0.22 1.83 13.83
C SER A 225 0.60 1.42 15.07
N PRO A 226 0.79 0.13 15.38
CA PRO A 226 1.48 -0.30 16.59
C PRO A 226 2.92 0.24 16.74
N ILE A 227 3.70 0.32 15.66
CA ILE A 227 5.07 0.83 15.74
C ILE A 227 5.10 2.32 16.09
N PHE A 228 4.21 3.12 15.50
CA PHE A 228 4.16 4.54 15.76
C PHE A 228 3.65 4.83 17.17
N VAL A 229 2.60 4.12 17.60
CA VAL A 229 2.09 4.24 18.98
C VAL A 229 3.18 3.86 19.99
N TYR A 230 3.93 2.78 19.73
CA TYR A 230 5.03 2.37 20.59
C TYR A 230 6.15 3.42 20.65
N SER A 231 6.58 3.96 19.51
CA SER A 231 7.60 5.01 19.45
C SER A 231 7.20 6.28 20.20
N LEU A 232 5.91 6.61 20.25
CA LEU A 232 5.38 7.76 21.00
C LEU A 232 5.34 7.51 22.51
N ILE A 233 5.02 6.29 22.95
CA ILE A 233 4.91 5.94 24.37
C ILE A 233 6.30 5.77 25.00
N VAL A 234 7.20 5.08 24.32
CA VAL A 234 8.51 4.66 24.87
C VAL A 234 9.65 5.42 24.17
N PHE A 235 9.46 6.73 24.00
CA PHE A 235 10.42 7.59 23.30
C PHE A 235 11.80 7.60 23.99
N THR A 236 11.85 7.53 25.32
CA THR A 236 13.09 7.69 26.10
C THR A 236 13.93 6.42 26.22
N THR A 237 13.32 5.23 26.22
CA THR A 237 14.01 3.95 26.44
C THR A 237 13.42 2.81 25.59
N PRO A 238 13.50 2.90 24.26
CA PRO A 238 12.91 1.91 23.37
C PRO A 238 13.53 0.52 23.58
N ASN A 239 12.68 -0.49 23.78
CA ASN A 239 13.12 -1.88 23.84
C ASN A 239 13.32 -2.40 22.41
N VAL A 240 14.57 -2.69 22.07
CA VAL A 240 14.98 -3.17 20.74
C VAL A 240 14.19 -4.40 20.30
N ILE A 241 13.94 -5.36 21.19
CA ILE A 241 13.22 -6.60 20.85
C ILE A 241 11.76 -6.28 20.47
N ILE A 242 11.11 -5.38 21.20
CA ILE A 242 9.73 -4.98 20.90
C ILE A 242 9.66 -4.29 19.54
N ILE A 243 10.58 -3.38 19.24
CA ILE A 243 10.66 -2.74 17.91
C ILE A 243 10.81 -3.79 16.80
N GLN A 244 11.69 -4.78 16.99
CA GLN A 244 11.89 -5.85 16.02
C GLN A 244 10.63 -6.69 15.79
N ILE A 245 9.87 -6.99 16.84
CA ILE A 245 8.58 -7.70 16.74
C ILE A 245 7.55 -6.86 15.99
N LEU A 246 7.45 -5.56 16.30
CA LEU A 246 6.54 -4.64 15.61
C LEU A 246 6.91 -4.45 14.14
N MET A 247 8.20 -4.47 13.81
CA MET A 247 8.68 -4.47 12.42
C MET A 247 8.25 -5.73 11.66
N ILE A 248 8.29 -6.89 12.29
CA ILE A 248 7.76 -8.13 11.69
C ILE A 248 6.25 -8.02 11.45
N LEU A 249 5.51 -7.41 12.37
CA LEU A 249 4.07 -7.18 12.20
C LEU A 249 3.77 -6.33 10.95
N ILE A 250 4.55 -5.28 10.71
CA ILE A 250 4.44 -4.46 9.48
C ILE A 250 4.67 -5.32 8.25
N GLN A 251 5.70 -6.18 8.25
CA GLN A 251 6.00 -7.04 7.12
C GLN A 251 4.90 -8.07 6.85
N ILE A 252 4.34 -8.69 7.90
CA ILE A 252 3.20 -9.59 7.79
C ILE A 252 2.00 -8.85 7.20
N SER A 253 1.73 -7.63 7.65
CA SER A 253 0.65 -6.81 7.08
C SER A 253 0.84 -6.51 5.59
N ALA A 254 2.08 -6.26 5.16
CA ALA A 254 2.42 -6.04 3.76
C ALA A 254 2.15 -7.31 2.93
N ILE A 255 2.60 -8.48 3.41
CA ILE A 255 2.35 -9.78 2.77
C ILE A 255 0.85 -10.03 2.63
N LEU A 256 0.09 -9.85 3.71
CA LEU A 256 -1.37 -10.02 3.69
C LEU A 256 -2.04 -9.07 2.69
N GLY A 257 -1.52 -7.84 2.57
CA GLY A 257 -1.95 -6.88 1.55
C GLY A 257 -1.77 -7.42 0.13
N VAL A 258 -0.57 -7.87 -0.23
CA VAL A 258 -0.30 -8.41 -1.58
C VAL A 258 -1.06 -9.71 -1.84
N MET A 259 -1.16 -10.60 -0.85
CA MET A 259 -1.98 -11.82 -0.97
C MET A 259 -3.44 -11.48 -1.23
N ASN A 260 -3.98 -10.47 -0.56
CA ASN A 260 -5.36 -10.03 -0.77
C ASN A 260 -5.55 -9.40 -2.17
N LEU A 261 -4.55 -8.72 -2.74
CA LEU A 261 -4.57 -8.28 -4.15
C LEU A 261 -4.57 -9.48 -5.12
N PHE A 262 -3.83 -10.54 -4.80
CA PHE A 262 -3.80 -11.78 -5.57
C PHE A 262 -5.15 -12.52 -5.56
N PHE A 263 -5.76 -12.67 -4.39
CA PHE A 263 -7.06 -13.35 -4.27
C PHE A 263 -8.19 -12.63 -5.00
N TYR A 264 -8.12 -11.30 -5.10
CA TYR A 264 -9.16 -10.49 -5.70
C TYR A 264 -9.15 -10.52 -7.23
N ASN A 265 -7.97 -10.61 -7.85
CA ASN A 265 -7.83 -10.55 -9.30
C ASN A 265 -7.95 -11.94 -9.94
N HIS A 266 -9.19 -12.39 -10.12
CA HIS A 266 -9.49 -13.73 -10.63
C HIS A 266 -8.81 -14.04 -11.98
N GLU A 267 -8.81 -13.09 -12.92
CA GLU A 267 -8.20 -13.31 -14.24
C GLU A 267 -6.69 -13.48 -14.16
N LEU A 268 -6.01 -12.63 -13.39
CA LEU A 268 -4.58 -12.69 -13.21
C LEU A 268 -4.17 -13.96 -12.46
N ARG A 269 -4.94 -14.33 -11.42
CA ARG A 269 -4.77 -15.57 -10.67
C ARG A 269 -4.87 -16.79 -11.58
N LYS A 270 -5.91 -16.86 -12.42
CA LYS A 270 -6.09 -17.95 -13.38
C LYS A 270 -4.90 -18.05 -14.34
N TYR A 271 -4.45 -16.92 -14.89
CA TYR A 271 -3.30 -16.87 -15.77
C TYR A 271 -2.01 -17.37 -15.09
N LEU A 272 -1.74 -16.93 -13.86
CA LEU A 272 -0.56 -17.37 -13.11
C LEU A 272 -0.61 -18.86 -12.79
N PHE A 273 -1.76 -19.40 -12.36
CA PHE A 273 -1.92 -20.83 -12.14
C PHE A 273 -1.70 -21.66 -13.41
N GLU A 274 -2.25 -21.23 -14.55
CA GLU A 274 -2.06 -21.91 -15.83
C GLU A 274 -0.59 -21.94 -16.24
N LYS A 275 0.15 -20.85 -16.04
CA LYS A 275 1.59 -20.77 -16.34
C LYS A 275 2.45 -21.58 -15.39
N ILE A 276 2.18 -21.54 -14.08
CA ILE A 276 2.91 -22.35 -13.10
C ILE A 276 2.68 -23.84 -13.39
N LEU A 277 1.45 -24.25 -13.66
CA LEU A 277 1.10 -25.64 -13.96
C LEU A 277 1.75 -26.12 -15.27
N PHE A 278 1.86 -25.23 -16.27
CA PHE A 278 2.61 -25.52 -17.50
C PHE A 278 4.10 -25.75 -17.21
N VAL A 279 4.75 -24.86 -16.44
CA VAL A 279 6.17 -24.99 -16.08
C VAL A 279 6.41 -26.28 -15.28
N MET A 280 5.58 -26.58 -14.28
CA MET A 280 5.70 -27.81 -13.50
C MET A 280 5.57 -29.07 -14.38
N LYS A 281 4.65 -29.08 -15.35
CA LYS A 281 4.54 -30.19 -16.31
C LYS A 281 5.79 -30.35 -17.18
N CYS A 282 6.39 -29.24 -17.63
CA CYS A 282 7.64 -29.29 -18.39
C CYS A 282 8.84 -29.81 -17.58
N PHE A 283 8.85 -29.60 -16.25
CA PHE A 283 9.90 -30.11 -15.37
C PHE A 283 9.73 -31.60 -15.01
N VAL A 284 8.50 -32.12 -14.95
CA VAL A 284 8.24 -33.54 -14.62
C VAL A 284 8.46 -34.48 -15.82
N ILE A 285 8.53 -33.94 -17.04
CA ILE A 285 8.70 -34.71 -18.30
C ILE A 285 10.19 -34.73 -18.75
N ARG A 286 11.09 -34.09 -18.01
CA ARG A 286 12.54 -34.17 -18.20
C ARG A 286 13.18 -35.01 -17.11
#